data_AF-A0A1S8XMS6-F1
#
_entry.id   AF-A0A1S8XMS6-F1
#
_cell.length_a   1.000
_cell.length_b   1.000
_cell.length_c   1.000
_cell.angle_alpha   90.00
_cell.angle_beta   90.00
_cell.angle_gamma   90.00
#
_symmetry.space_group_name_H-M   'P 1'
#
loop_
_entity.id
_entity.type
_entity.pdbx_description
1 polymer ?
#
loop_
_entity_poly.entity_id
_entity_poly.type
_entity_poly.pdbx_seq_one_letter_code
_entity_poly.pdbx_strand_id
1 'polypeptide(L)'
;MACRISELVLSCRDPEVLARFWCEVLDFVVLDRDGDGSIEIGPREGFGGPQPTIILVPTDEPEPAKPRLHIDVNATDRDQDAELERLLALGARRADIGQTGEESWHVLADPEGNEFCLLKARLQPL
;
A
#
# COMPACT_ATOMS: atom_id res chain seq x y z
N MET A 1 -12.42 -15.83 -18.64
CA MET A 1 -11.22 -15.57 -17.83
C MET A 1 -10.92 -16.82 -17.02
N ALA A 2 -9.65 -17.20 -16.86
CA ALA A 2 -9.26 -18.37 -16.07
C ALA A 2 -9.01 -18.04 -14.59
N CYS A 3 -8.39 -16.89 -14.28
CA CYS A 3 -8.11 -16.41 -12.92
C CYS A 3 -8.16 -14.86 -12.85
N ARG A 4 -8.30 -14.32 -11.64
CA ARG A 4 -8.12 -12.90 -11.25
C ARG A 4 -7.37 -12.85 -9.92
N ILE A 5 -6.60 -11.80 -9.66
CA ILE A 5 -6.00 -11.54 -8.35
C ILE A 5 -7.12 -11.20 -7.36
N SER A 6 -7.25 -11.96 -6.28
CA SER A 6 -8.25 -11.72 -5.23
C SER A 6 -7.66 -10.95 -4.05
N GLU A 7 -6.43 -11.27 -3.68
CA GLU A 7 -5.76 -10.72 -2.50
C GLU A 7 -4.24 -10.69 -2.70
N LEU A 8 -3.58 -9.83 -1.93
CA LEU A 8 -2.12 -9.75 -1.80
C LEU A 8 -1.76 -9.96 -0.34
N VAL A 9 -0.76 -10.79 -0.06
CA VAL A 9 -0.31 -11.07 1.31
C VAL A 9 1.00 -10.35 1.56
N LEU A 10 1.02 -9.51 2.60
CA LEU A 10 2.19 -8.74 3.03
C LEU A 10 2.55 -9.15 4.46
N SER A 11 3.78 -9.62 4.62
CA SER A 11 4.37 -9.86 5.94
C SER A 11 4.78 -8.53 6.58
N CYS A 12 4.45 -8.33 7.85
CA CYS A 12 4.75 -7.09 8.56
C CYS A 12 4.97 -7.37 10.05
N ARG A 13 5.54 -6.41 10.78
CA ARG A 13 5.78 -6.52 12.22
C ARG A 13 4.56 -6.08 13.04
N ASP A 14 3.85 -5.06 12.59
CA ASP A 14 2.67 -4.48 13.23
C ASP A 14 1.54 -4.29 12.19
N PRO A 15 0.67 -5.31 12.02
CA PRO A 15 -0.47 -5.25 11.11
C PRO A 15 -1.39 -4.05 11.36
N GLU A 16 -1.55 -3.58 12.60
CA GLU A 16 -2.43 -2.45 12.90
C GLU A 16 -1.85 -1.12 12.40
N VAL A 17 -0.53 -0.95 12.44
CA VAL A 17 0.14 0.23 11.87
C VAL A 17 -0.01 0.26 10.36
N LEU A 18 0.26 -0.86 9.68
CA LEU A 18 0.11 -0.93 8.23
C LEU A 18 -1.34 -0.85 7.78
N ALA A 19 -2.28 -1.46 8.51
CA ALA A 19 -3.71 -1.39 8.19
C ALA A 19 -4.18 0.06 8.19
N ARG A 20 -3.86 0.83 9.25
CA ARG A 20 -4.21 2.25 9.32
C ARG A 20 -3.64 3.05 8.15
N PHE A 21 -2.35 2.85 7.84
CA PHE A 21 -1.71 3.54 6.74
C PHE A 21 -2.37 3.22 5.39
N TRP A 22 -2.44 1.93 5.02
CA TRP A 22 -2.93 1.50 3.72
C TRP A 22 -4.43 1.73 3.53
N CYS A 23 -5.24 1.66 4.61
CA CYS A 23 -6.62 2.12 4.59
C CYS A 23 -6.75 3.57 4.14
N GLU A 24 -5.97 4.48 4.74
CA GLU A 24 -6.00 5.91 4.38
C GLU A 24 -5.41 6.18 2.99
N VAL A 25 -4.44 5.38 2.53
CA VAL A 25 -3.86 5.52 1.18
C VAL A 25 -4.88 5.11 0.10
N LEU A 26 -5.55 3.97 0.28
CA LEU A 26 -6.35 3.32 -0.77
C LEU A 26 -7.87 3.54 -0.62
N ASP A 27 -8.31 4.31 0.40
CA ASP A 27 -9.71 4.36 0.87
C ASP A 27 -10.28 2.97 1.16
N PHE A 28 -9.43 2.11 1.74
CA PHE A 28 -9.79 0.78 2.18
C PHE A 28 -10.35 0.82 3.61
N VAL A 29 -11.05 -0.24 3.99
CA VAL A 29 -11.49 -0.51 5.36
C VAL A 29 -10.89 -1.82 5.85
N VAL A 30 -10.82 -2.00 7.17
CA VAL A 30 -10.54 -3.31 7.75
C VAL A 30 -11.76 -4.20 7.56
N LEU A 31 -11.58 -5.31 6.85
CA LEU A 31 -12.61 -6.30 6.56
C LEU A 31 -12.65 -7.37 7.64
N ASP A 32 -11.48 -7.84 8.10
CA ASP A 32 -11.38 -8.87 9.12
C ASP A 32 -10.13 -8.71 10.01
N ARG A 33 -10.19 -9.33 11.19
CA ARG A 33 -9.07 -9.48 12.13
C ARG A 33 -9.03 -10.93 12.62
N ASP A 34 -8.00 -11.65 12.24
CA ASP A 34 -7.83 -13.05 12.59
C ASP A 34 -7.25 -13.23 14.00
N GLY A 35 -7.49 -14.41 14.57
CA GLY A 35 -7.00 -14.78 15.91
C GLY A 35 -5.48 -14.93 16.01
N ASP A 36 -4.78 -15.02 14.88
CA ASP A 36 -3.31 -15.04 14.79
C ASP A 36 -2.69 -13.64 14.68
N GLY A 37 -3.51 -12.59 14.68
CA GLY A 37 -3.08 -11.20 14.56
C GLY A 37 -3.04 -10.67 13.13
N SER A 38 -3.38 -11.49 12.12
CA SER A 38 -3.51 -11.03 10.74
C SER A 38 -4.68 -10.07 10.56
N ILE A 39 -4.55 -9.13 9.64
CA ILE A 39 -5.60 -8.14 9.31
C ILE A 39 -5.83 -8.12 7.82
N GLU A 40 -7.07 -8.31 7.38
CA GLU A 40 -7.47 -8.09 5.99
C GLU A 40 -8.03 -6.67 5.83
N ILE A 41 -7.48 -5.93 4.88
CA ILE A 41 -7.99 -4.63 4.44
C ILE A 41 -8.44 -4.70 2.98
N GLY A 42 -9.47 -3.95 2.62
CA GLY A 42 -9.97 -3.95 1.26
C GLY A 42 -11.01 -2.87 0.97
N PRO A 43 -11.54 -2.84 -0.26
CA PRO A 43 -12.64 -1.97 -0.62
C PRO A 43 -13.86 -2.22 0.28
N ARG A 44 -14.75 -1.23 0.40
CA ARG A 44 -15.97 -1.35 1.23
C ARG A 44 -16.92 -2.44 0.73
N GLU A 45 -16.88 -2.80 -0.55
CA GLU A 45 -17.63 -3.93 -1.10
C GLU A 45 -17.09 -5.31 -0.67
N GLY A 46 -15.88 -5.37 -0.11
CA GLY A 46 -15.24 -6.58 0.39
C GLY A 46 -14.55 -7.45 -0.67
N PHE A 47 -14.21 -8.67 -0.27
CA PHE A 47 -13.49 -9.64 -1.08
C PHE A 47 -14.22 -9.98 -2.39
N GLY A 48 -13.47 -10.07 -3.49
CA GLY A 48 -14.02 -10.40 -4.80
C GLY A 48 -14.53 -9.19 -5.61
N GLY A 49 -14.37 -7.97 -5.09
CA GLY A 49 -14.53 -6.72 -5.85
C GLY A 49 -13.48 -6.53 -6.95
N PRO A 50 -13.58 -5.46 -7.78
CA PRO A 50 -12.63 -5.19 -8.87
C PRO A 50 -11.19 -4.98 -8.40
N GLN A 51 -10.99 -4.52 -7.16
CA GLN A 51 -9.68 -4.39 -6.51
C GLN A 51 -9.40 -5.62 -5.62
N PRO A 52 -8.14 -6.11 -5.58
CA PRO A 52 -7.76 -7.12 -4.61
C PRO A 52 -7.74 -6.56 -3.19
N THR A 53 -7.96 -7.41 -2.20
CA THR A 53 -7.72 -7.09 -0.78
C THR A 53 -6.23 -7.23 -0.44
N ILE A 54 -5.81 -6.76 0.74
CA ILE A 54 -4.47 -6.92 1.28
C ILE A 54 -4.56 -7.60 2.64
N ILE A 55 -3.86 -8.71 2.82
CA ILE A 55 -3.74 -9.43 4.09
C ILE A 55 -2.39 -9.08 4.70
N LEU A 56 -2.42 -8.46 5.88
CA LEU A 56 -1.25 -8.08 6.67
C LEU A 56 -0.99 -9.18 7.70
N VAL A 57 0.09 -9.93 7.51
CA VAL A 57 0.42 -11.10 8.36
C VAL A 57 1.56 -10.73 9.31
N PRO A 58 1.40 -10.88 10.64
CA PRO A 58 2.45 -10.56 11.60
C PRO A 58 3.62 -11.55 11.51
N THR A 59 4.85 -11.03 11.55
CA THR A 59 6.09 -11.81 11.67
C THR A 59 7.17 -11.00 12.40
N ASP A 60 8.02 -11.68 13.18
CA ASP A 60 9.15 -11.05 13.88
C ASP A 60 10.30 -10.68 12.92
N GLU A 61 10.40 -11.42 11.81
CA GLU A 61 11.37 -11.26 10.74
C GLU A 61 10.65 -10.97 9.41
N PRO A 62 10.02 -9.79 9.23
CA PRO A 62 9.53 -9.39 7.91
C PRO A 62 10.72 -9.36 6.94
N GLU A 63 10.53 -9.86 5.72
CA GLU A 63 11.64 -10.12 4.79
C GLU A 63 12.56 -8.88 4.67
N PRO A 64 13.86 -9.00 5.01
CA PRO A 64 14.79 -7.86 4.99
C PRO A 64 15.26 -7.48 3.57
N ALA A 65 14.71 -8.13 2.54
CA ALA A 65 15.07 -7.92 1.14
C ALA A 65 13.95 -7.18 0.42
N LYS A 66 14.31 -6.35 -0.58
CA LYS A 66 13.36 -5.71 -1.51
C LYS A 66 12.27 -6.73 -1.88
N PRO A 67 11.01 -6.52 -1.47
CA PRO A 67 9.95 -7.48 -1.77
C PRO A 67 9.90 -7.70 -3.29
N ARG A 68 9.69 -8.95 -3.72
CA ARG A 68 9.51 -9.26 -5.16
C ARG A 68 8.25 -8.61 -5.73
N LEU A 69 7.40 -8.07 -4.85
CA LEU A 69 6.22 -7.30 -5.15
C LEU A 69 6.53 -5.81 -4.94
N HIS A 70 6.21 -4.99 -5.93
CA HIS A 70 6.26 -3.55 -5.85
C HIS A 70 4.86 -2.99 -6.05
N ILE A 71 4.44 -2.06 -5.20
CA ILE A 71 3.13 -1.42 -5.27
C ILE A 71 3.31 -0.02 -5.86
N ASP A 72 2.60 0.24 -6.94
CA ASP A 72 2.48 1.57 -7.53
C ASP A 72 1.09 2.13 -7.22
N VAL A 73 1.05 3.36 -6.72
CA VAL A 73 -0.19 4.11 -6.49
C VAL A 73 -0.23 5.36 -7.34
N ASN A 74 -1.44 5.82 -7.63
CA ASN A 74 -1.71 7.03 -8.37
C ASN A 74 -2.71 7.86 -7.59
N ALA A 75 -2.53 9.18 -7.59
CA ALA A 75 -3.58 10.07 -7.10
C ALA A 75 -4.85 9.90 -7.93
N THR A 76 -6.01 10.13 -7.32
CA THR A 76 -7.31 10.01 -8.00
C THR A 76 -8.08 11.34 -8.04
N ASP A 77 -7.97 12.16 -6.99
CA ASP A 77 -8.74 13.40 -6.82
C ASP A 77 -7.88 14.67 -6.72
N ARG A 78 -6.55 14.53 -6.61
CA ARG A 78 -5.58 15.64 -6.51
C ARG A 78 -4.37 15.43 -7.43
N ASP A 79 -3.47 16.41 -7.46
CA ASP A 79 -2.20 16.28 -8.17
C ASP A 79 -1.17 15.48 -7.37
N GLN A 80 -0.06 15.11 -8.03
CA GLN A 80 0.99 14.26 -7.46
C GLN A 80 1.68 14.93 -6.26
N ASP A 81 1.92 16.23 -6.30
CA ASP A 81 2.62 16.95 -5.24
C ASP A 81 1.73 17.04 -3.98
N ALA A 82 0.44 17.35 -4.16
CA ALA A 82 -0.52 17.38 -3.06
C ALA A 82 -0.72 15.98 -2.44
N GLU A 83 -0.73 14.92 -3.25
CA GLU A 83 -0.82 13.56 -2.72
C GLU A 83 0.46 13.14 -2.00
N LEU A 84 1.63 13.52 -2.53
CA LEU A 84 2.91 13.28 -1.87
C LEU A 84 2.94 13.88 -0.46
N GLU A 85 2.55 15.14 -0.31
CA GLU A 85 2.49 15.81 0.99
C GLU A 85 1.52 15.09 1.96
N ARG A 86 0.37 14.61 1.45
CA ARG A 86 -0.56 13.83 2.28
C ARG A 86 0.04 12.49 2.72
N LEU A 87 0.66 11.74 1.80
CA LEU A 87 1.28 10.46 2.12
C LEU A 87 2.37 10.61 3.19
N LEU A 88 3.18 11.67 3.09
CA LEU A 88 4.18 12.00 4.10
C LEU A 88 3.53 12.32 5.45
N ALA A 89 2.41 13.07 5.47
CA ALA A 89 1.67 13.35 6.69
C ALA A 89 1.03 12.10 7.32
N LEU A 90 0.69 11.09 6.53
CA LEU A 90 0.18 9.79 7.01
C LEU A 90 1.28 8.87 7.57
N GLY A 91 2.55 9.24 7.42
CA GLY A 91 3.69 8.49 7.96
C GLY A 91 4.53 7.78 6.90
N ALA A 92 4.27 8.00 5.60
CA ALA A 92 5.22 7.59 4.57
C ALA A 92 6.54 8.36 4.71
N ARG A 93 7.64 7.74 4.26
CA ARG A 93 8.96 8.36 4.22
C ARG A 93 9.47 8.33 2.78
N ARG A 94 10.23 9.34 2.36
CA ARG A 94 10.95 9.22 1.07
C ARG A 94 11.98 8.10 1.19
N ALA A 95 12.01 7.24 0.18
CA ALA A 95 13.01 6.19 0.04
C ALA A 95 13.96 6.54 -1.10
N ASP A 96 15.23 6.15 -0.97
CA ASP A 96 16.24 6.33 -2.01
C ASP A 96 16.73 4.95 -2.47
N ILE A 97 16.43 4.64 -3.72
CA ILE A 97 16.84 3.41 -4.41
C ILE A 97 17.79 3.69 -5.58
N GLY A 98 18.36 4.90 -5.64
CA GLY A 98 19.26 5.36 -6.69
C GLY A 98 18.60 6.21 -7.78
N GLN A 99 17.40 6.75 -7.53
CA GLN A 99 16.75 7.69 -8.43
C GLN A 99 17.53 9.02 -8.51
N THR A 100 17.51 9.68 -9.67
CA THR A 100 18.27 10.93 -9.91
C THR A 100 17.47 12.19 -9.57
N GLY A 101 16.15 12.06 -9.44
CA GLY A 101 15.21 13.19 -9.29
C GLY A 101 14.60 13.67 -10.60
N GLU A 102 14.97 13.06 -11.73
CA GLU A 102 14.36 13.32 -13.06
C GLU A 102 13.19 12.37 -13.34
N GLU A 103 13.03 11.33 -12.52
CA GLU A 103 11.95 10.36 -12.63
C GLU A 103 10.59 11.00 -12.39
N SER A 104 9.59 10.50 -13.11
CA SER A 104 8.21 11.01 -12.98
C SER A 104 7.49 10.51 -11.72
N TRP A 105 8.10 9.66 -10.90
CA TRP A 105 7.49 9.09 -9.69
C TRP A 105 8.31 9.42 -8.45
N HIS A 106 7.65 9.33 -7.30
CA HIS A 106 8.31 9.41 -6.00
C HIS A 106 8.38 8.04 -5.37
N VAL A 107 9.59 7.61 -5.01
CA VAL A 107 9.80 6.38 -4.24
C VAL A 107 9.60 6.72 -2.76
N LEU A 108 8.67 6.02 -2.14
CA LEU A 108 8.29 6.16 -0.74
C LEU A 108 8.43 4.83 -0.02
N ALA A 109 8.47 4.87 1.29
CA ALA A 109 8.37 3.73 2.17
C ALA A 109 7.19 3.94 3.11
N ASP A 110 6.43 2.88 3.36
CA ASP A 110 5.39 2.86 4.39
C ASP A 110 6.00 2.94 5.81
N PRO A 111 5.20 2.98 6.89
CA PRO A 111 5.72 3.11 8.25
C PRO A 111 6.73 2.02 8.67
N GLU A 112 6.65 0.83 8.07
CA GLU A 112 7.55 -0.30 8.32
C GLU A 112 8.76 -0.36 7.38
N GLY A 113 8.78 0.46 6.33
CA GLY A 113 9.89 0.52 5.39
C GLY A 113 9.62 -0.16 4.04
N ASN A 114 8.40 -0.64 3.77
CA ASN A 114 8.09 -1.26 2.48
C ASN A 114 8.04 -0.21 1.38
N GLU A 115 8.87 -0.37 0.36
CA GLU A 115 8.98 0.56 -0.76
C GLU A 115 7.77 0.49 -1.70
N PHE A 116 7.21 1.64 -2.05
CA PHE A 116 6.14 1.82 -3.03
C PHE A 116 6.35 3.11 -3.81
N CYS A 117 5.76 3.25 -5.00
CA CYS A 117 5.86 4.50 -5.77
C CYS A 117 4.54 5.25 -5.88
N LEU A 118 4.61 6.57 -5.74
CA LEU A 118 3.55 7.48 -6.19
C LEU A 118 3.86 7.93 -7.62
N LEU A 119 3.10 7.41 -8.59
CA LEU A 119 3.27 7.70 -10.01
C LEU A 119 2.61 9.03 -10.43
N LYS A 120 3.09 9.60 -11.55
CA LYS A 120 2.62 10.90 -12.06
C LYS A 120 1.19 10.93 -12.56
N ALA A 121 0.73 9.83 -13.17
CA ALA A 121 -0.57 9.80 -13.80
C ALA A 121 -1.68 9.90 -12.74
N ARG A 122 -2.80 10.53 -13.09
CA ARG A 122 -4.01 10.51 -12.26
C ARG A 122 -4.96 9.45 -12.81
N LEU A 123 -5.47 8.60 -11.93
CA LEU A 123 -6.49 7.60 -12.28
C LEU A 123 -7.89 8.11 -11.90
N GLN A 124 -8.91 7.59 -12.55
CA GLN A 124 -10.28 7.79 -12.07
C GLN A 124 -10.49 6.94 -10.81
N PRO A 125 -11.21 7.45 -9.80
CA PRO A 125 -11.70 6.61 -8.71
C PRO A 125 -12.48 5.41 -9.27
N LEU A 126 -12.38 4.27 -8.59
CA LEU A 126 -13.15 3.07 -8.91
C LEU A 126 -14.59 3.16 -8.38
#